data_AF-A0AA41UUA2-F1
#
_entry.id   AF-A0AA41UUA2-F1
#
_cell.length_a   1.000
_cell.length_b   1.000
_cell.length_c   1.000
_cell.angle_alpha   90.00
_cell.angle_beta   90.00
_cell.angle_gamma   90.00
#
_symmetry.space_group_name_H-M   'P 1'
#
loop_
_entity.id
_entity.type
_entity.pdbx_description
1 polymer ?
#
loop_
_entity_poly.entity_id
_entity_poly.type
_entity_poly.pdbx_seq_one_letter_code
_entity_poly.pdbx_strand_id
1 'polypeptide(L)' 'EFDDVLDDNSQSYSDSVQEITIAYSDAHDSSLLQSNGMVSDKCTKLLDVKNLNLETPKSKTTLIRNLSLEMNNKDHLL' A
#
# COMPACT_ATOMS: atom_id res chain seq x y z
N GLU A 1 9.91 -7.06 22.76
CA GLU A 1 8.84 -6.14 23.13
C GLU A 1 8.91 -5.01 22.12
N PHE A 2 8.01 -5.02 21.14
CA PHE A 2 7.91 -3.92 20.17
C PHE A 2 6.96 -2.93 20.81
N ASP A 3 7.51 -1.78 21.21
CA ASP A 3 6.74 -0.66 21.73
C ASP A 3 5.97 -0.06 20.55
N ASP A 4 4.79 -0.61 20.28
CA ASP A 4 3.83 -0.08 19.34
C ASP A 4 3.17 1.15 19.97
N VAL A 5 3.96 2.19 20.20
CA VAL A 5 3.45 3.50 20.58
C VAL A 5 3.00 4.19 19.30
N LEU A 6 1.86 3.72 18.77
CA LEU A 6 0.95 4.60 18.06
C LEU A 6 0.44 5.59 19.10
N ASP A 7 1.24 6.64 19.36
CA ASP A 7 0.90 7.69 20.30
C ASP A 7 -0.49 8.20 19.98
N ASP A 8 -1.38 7.98 20.95
CA ASP A 8 -2.79 8.35 21.06
C ASP A 8 -2.94 9.89 21.08
N ASN A 9 -2.34 10.60 20.12
CA ASN A 9 -2.59 12.01 19.96
C ASN A 9 -3.92 12.17 19.22
N SER A 10 -4.99 12.12 20.01
CA SER A 10 -6.37 12.52 19.72
C SER A 10 -6.48 14.02 19.33
N GLN A 11 -5.50 14.54 18.61
CA GLN A 11 -5.62 15.79 17.92
C GLN A 11 -6.42 15.47 16.66
N SER A 12 -7.61 16.05 16.55
CA SER A 12 -8.41 16.06 15.33
C SER A 12 -7.63 16.81 14.25
N TYR A 13 -6.66 16.13 13.67
CA TYR A 13 -6.01 16.56 12.44
C TYR A 13 -7.12 16.53 11.40
N SER A 14 -7.48 17.71 10.87
CA SER A 14 -8.11 17.76 9.56
C SER A 14 -7.03 17.35 8.56
N ASP A 15 -6.70 16.06 8.57
CA ASP A 15 -5.73 15.50 7.67
C ASP A 15 -6.24 15.78 6.27
N SER A 16 -5.45 16.49 5.48
CA SER A 16 -5.51 16.33 4.04
C SER A 16 -5.28 14.85 3.82
N VAL A 17 -6.36 14.07 3.69
CA VAL A 17 -6.29 12.62 3.53
C VAL A 17 -5.47 12.40 2.27
N GLN A 18 -4.21 12.04 2.44
CA GLN A 18 -3.36 11.65 1.34
C GLN A 18 -3.83 10.24 1.00
N GLU A 19 -4.90 10.17 0.21
CA GLU A 19 -5.55 8.92 -0.14
C GLU A 19 -4.62 8.10 -1.04
N ILE A 20 -4.27 6.91 -0.57
CA ILE A 20 -3.67 5.91 -1.44
C ILE A 20 -4.80 5.35 -2.29
N THR A 21 -4.84 5.74 -3.57
CA THR A 21 -5.82 5.20 -4.50
C THR A 21 -5.44 3.76 -4.86
N ILE A 22 -6.23 2.80 -4.39
CA ILE A 22 -6.08 1.39 -4.75
C ILE A 22 -7.05 1.08 -5.89
N ALA A 23 -6.52 0.75 -7.08
CA ALA A 23 -7.31 0.32 -8.23
C ALA A 23 -6.94 -1.13 -8.58
N TYR A 24 -7.94 -2.02 -8.58
CA TYR A 24 -7.76 -3.42 -8.96
C TYR A 24 -8.01 -3.57 -10.46
N SER A 25 -7.04 -4.12 -11.20
CA SER A 25 -7.13 -4.29 -12.66
C SER A 25 -8.09 -5.41 -13.08
N ASP A 26 -8.29 -6.43 -12.24
CA ASP A 26 -9.10 -7.63 -12.56
C ASP A 26 -10.32 -7.79 -11.65
N ALA A 27 -10.99 -6.69 -11.30
CA ALA A 27 -12.17 -6.69 -10.43
C ALA A 27 -13.45 -7.32 -11.02
N HIS A 28 -13.35 -8.12 -12.08
CA HIS A 28 -14.51 -8.81 -12.66
C HIS A 28 -15.09 -9.89 -11.73
N ASP A 29 -14.31 -10.34 -10.74
CA ASP A 29 -14.76 -11.32 -9.77
C ASP A 29 -14.35 -10.89 -8.36
N SER A 30 -15.30 -10.41 -7.55
CA SER A 30 -15.08 -10.20 -6.11
C SER A 30 -14.70 -11.49 -5.38
N SER A 31 -14.84 -12.65 -6.04
CA SER A 31 -14.39 -13.95 -5.55
C SER A 31 -12.87 -14.13 -5.52
N LEU A 32 -12.11 -13.25 -6.19
CA LEU A 32 -10.65 -13.28 -6.22
C LEU A 32 -10.01 -12.60 -5.00
N LEU A 33 -10.76 -11.78 -4.27
CA LEU A 33 -10.29 -11.10 -3.06
C LEU A 33 -10.78 -11.86 -1.82
N GLN A 34 -9.87 -12.53 -1.14
CA GLN A 34 -10.14 -13.17 0.15
C GLN A 34 -10.02 -12.13 1.28
N SER A 35 -10.38 -12.50 2.52
CA SER A 35 -10.30 -11.55 3.64
C SER A 35 -8.87 -11.01 3.82
N ASN A 36 -8.77 -9.77 4.29
CA ASN A 36 -7.50 -9.04 4.47
C ASN A 36 -6.67 -8.81 3.19
N GLY A 37 -7.31 -8.77 2.02
CA GLY A 37 -6.62 -8.41 0.77
C GLY A 37 -5.77 -9.52 0.18
N MET A 38 -6.01 -10.77 0.59
CA MET A 38 -5.34 -11.92 -0.02
C MET A 38 -5.89 -12.15 -1.43
N VAL A 39 -4.99 -12.06 -2.42
CA VAL A 39 -5.30 -12.20 -3.84
C VAL A 39 -5.27 -13.68 -4.23
N SER A 40 -6.25 -14.13 -5.00
CA SER A 40 -6.30 -15.50 -5.53
C SER A 40 -5.09 -15.81 -6.42
N ASP A 41 -4.56 -17.04 -6.34
CA ASP A 41 -3.44 -17.56 -7.16
C ASP A 41 -3.64 -17.44 -8.68
N LYS A 42 -4.85 -17.10 -9.12
CA LYS A 42 -5.22 -16.88 -10.52
C LYS A 42 -4.77 -15.53 -11.06
N CYS A 43 -4.49 -14.55 -10.21
CA CYS A 43 -4.01 -13.24 -10.65
C CYS A 43 -2.56 -13.34 -11.13
N THR A 44 -2.29 -12.88 -12.35
CA THR A 44 -0.96 -12.89 -12.95
C THR A 44 -0.11 -11.73 -12.46
N LYS A 45 -0.72 -10.54 -12.31
CA LYS A 45 -0.09 -9.33 -11.77
C LYS A 45 -0.66 -9.03 -10.39
N LEU A 46 0.23 -8.96 -9.40
CA LEU A 46 -0.14 -8.83 -7.98
C LEU A 46 -0.01 -7.39 -7.49
N LEU A 47 1.01 -6.66 -7.95
CA LEU A 47 1.24 -5.27 -7.55
C LEU A 47 1.77 -4.44 -8.71
N ASP A 48 1.27 -3.22 -8.83
CA ASP A 48 1.78 -2.18 -9.71
C ASP A 48 1.92 -0.89 -8.92
N VAL A 49 3.15 -0.53 -8.57
CA VAL A 49 3.48 0.76 -7.97
C VAL A 49 4.01 1.66 -9.06
N LYS A 50 3.43 2.85 -9.20
CA LYS A 50 3.89 3.87 -10.15
C LYS A 50 4.22 5.15 -9.43
N ASN A 51 5.43 5.65 -9.67
CA ASN A 51 5.88 6.98 -9.24
C ASN A 51 5.64 7.28 -7.75
N LEU A 52 5.77 6.28 -6.89
CA LEU A 52 5.51 6.41 -5.46
C LEU A 52 6.58 7.30 -4.81
N ASN A 53 6.11 8.37 -4.18
CA ASN A 53 6.88 9.19 -3.27
C ASN A 53 6.24 9.06 -1.88
N LEU A 54 7.05 8.79 -0.86
CA LEU A 54 6.60 8.63 0.51
C LEU A 54 7.41 9.54 1.43
N GLU A 55 6.71 10.27 2.30
CA GLU A 55 7.30 11.17 3.29
C GLU A 55 6.76 10.86 4.68
N THR A 56 7.57 11.12 5.70
CA THR A 56 7.08 11.10 7.09
C THR A 56 6.03 12.20 7.29
N PRO A 57 4.87 11.93 7.92
CA PRO A 57 3.80 12.93 8.05
C PRO A 57 4.24 14.22 8.74
N LYS A 58 5.04 14.11 9.81
CA LYS A 58 5.44 15.23 10.69
C LYS A 58 6.63 16.03 10.16
N SER A 59 7.75 15.39 9.81
CA SER A 59 8.98 16.10 9.41
C SER A 59 9.14 16.28 7.90
N LYS A 60 8.22 15.73 7.09
CA LYS A 60 8.30 15.73 5.61
C LYS A 60 9.60 15.12 5.06
N THR A 61 10.26 14.28 5.85
CA THR A 61 11.45 13.56 5.42
C THR A 61 11.05 12.53 4.36
N THR A 62 11.66 12.60 3.18
CA THR A 62 11.45 11.62 2.11
C THR A 62 12.01 10.26 2.50
N LEU A 63 11.16 9.23 2.50
CA LEU A 63 11.50 7.83 2.74
C LEU A 63 11.67 7.05 1.43
N ILE A 64 10.78 7.30 0.47
CA ILE A 64 10.80 6.66 -0.85
C ILE A 64 10.64 7.75 -1.90
N ARG A 65 11.41 7.67 -2.98
CA ARG A 65 11.34 8.65 -4.07
C ARG A 65 11.25 7.96 -5.43
N ASN A 66 10.22 8.33 -6.19
CA ASN A 66 9.96 7.89 -7.56
C ASN A 66 10.06 6.37 -7.75
N LEU A 67 9.56 5.60 -6.79
CA LEU A 67 9.56 4.14 -6.88
C LEU A 67 8.49 3.69 -7.89
N SER A 68 8.90 2.89 -8.86
CA SER A 68 7.99 2.11 -9.69
C SER A 68 8.38 0.65 -9.59
N LEU A 69 7.41 -0.22 -9.34
CA LEU A 69 7.61 -1.64 -9.09
C LEU A 69 6.42 -2.41 -9.67
N GLU A 70 6.71 -3.44 -10.44
CA GLU A 70 5.73 -4.43 -10.84
C GLU A 70 6.07 -5.75 -10.14
N MET A 71 5.08 -6.39 -9.54
CA MET A 71 5.21 -7.74 -8.98
C MET A 71 4.17 -8.65 -9.61
N ASN A 72 4.63 -9.72 -10.20
CA ASN A 72 3.81 -10.77 -10.79
C ASN A 72 3.81 -12.02 -9.90
N ASN A 73 2.86 -12.90 -10.15
CA ASN A 73 2.78 -14.17 -9.46
C ASN A 73 4.06 -14.99 -9.71
N LYS A 74 4.65 -15.52 -8.63
CA LYS A 74 5.93 -16.27 -8.58
C LYS A 74 7.19 -15.43 -8.74
N ASP A 75 7.09 -14.11 -8.77
CA ASP A 75 8.29 -13.27 -8.64
C ASP A 75 8.88 -13.45 -7.24
N HIS A 76 10.20 -13.65 -7.18
CA HIS A 76 10.95 -13.71 -5.94
C HIS A 76 11.65 -12.36 -5.74
N LEU A 77 11.34 -11.68 -4.63
CA LEU A 77 11.85 -10.33 -4.34
C LEU A 77 13.24 -10.32 -3.65
N LEU A 78 14.07 -11.33 -3.90
CA LEU A 78 15.44 -11.44 -3.35
C LEU A 78 16.45 -11.78 -4.45
#